data_AF-A0A519P3M5-F1
#
_entry.id   AF-A0A519P3M5-F1
#
_cell.length_a   1.000
_cell.length_b   1.000
_cell.length_c   1.000
_cell.angle_alpha   90.00
_cell.angle_beta   90.00
_cell.angle_gamma   90.00
#
_symmetry.space_group_name_H-M   'P 1'
#
loop_
_entity.id
_entity.type
_entity.pdbx_description
1 polymer ?
#
loop_
_entity_poly.entity_id
_entity_poly.type
_entity_poly.pdbx_seq_one_letter_code
_entity_poly.pdbx_strand_id
1 'polypeptide(L)'
;RLGIMGGSQGGLFMGAMLTQRPDLINAAVIQVPLFDMFRFNKLLAGASWQGEYGNPDIPEERAWIAEYSPYQRLAAGQPYPEVFIHTSTKDDRVHPGHARKAAARLEELGHPVLFYENTDGGHAAGANLRETARRIALEYTYLTRRLMDQPAQE
;
A
#
# COMPACT_ATOMS: atom_id res chain seq x y z
N ARG A 1 -10.66 -8.94 15.69
CA ARG A 1 -10.34 -8.66 14.26
C ARG A 1 -9.29 -7.57 14.25
N LEU A 2 -8.17 -7.76 13.53
CA LEU A 2 -7.08 -6.78 13.47
C LEU A 2 -7.08 -6.04 12.13
N GLY A 3 -7.08 -4.71 12.18
CA GLY A 3 -6.85 -3.84 11.04
C GLY A 3 -5.51 -3.16 11.13
N ILE A 4 -4.83 -2.99 9.99
CA ILE A 4 -3.58 -2.26 9.89
C ILE A 4 -3.73 -1.09 8.92
N MET A 5 -3.09 0.05 9.21
CA MET A 5 -3.11 1.25 8.36
C MET A 5 -1.76 1.94 8.41
N GLY A 6 -1.23 2.34 7.25
CA GLY A 6 0.02 3.10 7.19
C GLY A 6 0.27 3.73 5.83
N GLY A 7 1.01 4.85 5.84
CA GLY A 7 1.32 5.63 4.65
C GLY A 7 2.79 5.88 4.38
N SER A 8 3.17 6.06 3.11
CA SER A 8 4.57 6.24 2.68
C SER A 8 5.44 5.02 3.04
N GLN A 9 6.48 5.17 3.85
CA GLN A 9 7.20 4.05 4.50
C GLN A 9 6.24 3.16 5.31
N GLY A 10 5.25 3.74 5.98
CA GLY A 10 4.20 2.97 6.65
C GLY A 10 3.41 2.10 5.67
N GLY A 11 3.22 2.54 4.43
CA GLY A 11 2.62 1.75 3.36
C GLY A 11 3.48 0.55 2.94
N LEU A 12 4.80 0.73 2.89
CA LEU A 12 5.76 -0.37 2.74
C LEU A 12 5.63 -1.37 3.89
N PHE A 13 5.58 -0.89 5.13
CA PHE A 13 5.43 -1.75 6.30
C PHE A 13 4.11 -2.55 6.26
N MET A 14 2.99 -1.92 5.87
CA MET A 14 1.71 -2.64 5.70
C MET A 14 1.81 -3.71 4.61
N GLY A 15 2.47 -3.42 3.48
CA GLY A 15 2.71 -4.39 2.42
C GLY A 15 3.62 -5.56 2.83
N ALA A 16 4.65 -5.28 3.64
CA ALA A 16 5.53 -6.31 4.18
C ALA A 16 4.75 -7.22 5.15
N MET A 17 3.98 -6.63 6.07
CA MET A 17 3.08 -7.38 6.95
C MET A 17 2.08 -8.23 6.18
N LEU A 18 1.45 -7.68 5.14
CA LEU A 18 0.52 -8.38 4.26
C LEU A 18 1.16 -9.62 3.63
N THR A 19 2.40 -9.51 3.14
CA THR A 19 3.08 -10.60 2.43
C THR A 19 3.82 -11.59 3.34
N GLN A 20 4.12 -11.22 4.58
CA GLN A 20 4.83 -12.07 5.54
C GLN A 20 3.90 -12.76 6.55
N ARG A 21 2.89 -12.05 7.06
CA ARG A 21 1.94 -12.55 8.07
C ARG A 21 0.48 -12.20 7.75
N PRO A 22 -0.03 -12.63 6.57
CA PRO A 22 -1.42 -12.38 6.18
C PRO A 22 -2.42 -13.00 7.17
N ASP A 23 -2.03 -14.09 7.84
CA ASP A 23 -2.82 -14.80 8.85
C ASP A 23 -3.19 -13.94 10.07
N LEU A 24 -2.46 -12.85 10.32
CA LEU A 24 -2.72 -11.94 11.44
C LEU A 24 -3.68 -10.80 11.09
N ILE A 25 -4.02 -10.59 9.82
CA ILE A 25 -4.60 -9.33 9.34
C ILE A 25 -5.98 -9.60 8.73
N ASN A 26 -7.01 -8.87 9.20
CA ASN A 26 -8.37 -8.95 8.64
C ASN A 26 -8.68 -7.79 7.67
N ALA A 27 -7.93 -6.69 7.76
CA ALA A 27 -8.07 -5.51 6.91
C ALA A 27 -6.74 -4.73 6.85
N ALA A 28 -6.42 -4.17 5.68
CA ALA A 28 -5.23 -3.33 5.49
C ALA A 28 -5.55 -2.08 4.65
N VAL A 29 -5.20 -0.91 5.18
CA VAL A 29 -5.23 0.37 4.46
C VAL A 29 -3.80 0.79 4.13
N ILE A 30 -3.48 0.82 2.84
CA ILE A 30 -2.14 1.07 2.31
C ILE A 30 -2.14 2.41 1.58
N GLN A 31 -1.52 3.43 2.17
CA GLN A 31 -1.66 4.82 1.77
C GLN A 31 -0.37 5.32 1.08
N VAL A 32 -0.47 5.96 -0.09
CA VAL A 32 0.68 6.53 -0.85
C VAL A 32 1.98 5.70 -0.72
N PRO A 33 1.94 4.37 -0.99
CA PRO A 33 2.95 3.45 -0.49
C PRO A 33 4.23 3.43 -1.32
N LEU A 34 5.35 3.15 -0.65
CA LEU A 34 6.44 2.41 -1.26
C LEU A 34 6.04 0.92 -1.32
N PHE A 35 6.15 0.28 -2.49
CA PHE A 35 5.69 -1.12 -2.63
C PHE A 35 6.57 -1.99 -3.54
N ASP A 36 7.25 -1.40 -4.52
CA ASP A 36 8.21 -2.09 -5.39
C ASP A 36 9.61 -1.63 -5.04
N MET A 37 10.24 -2.34 -4.11
CA MET A 37 11.55 -1.96 -3.58
C MET A 37 12.69 -2.34 -4.52
N PHE A 38 12.43 -3.06 -5.62
CA PHE A 38 13.45 -3.25 -6.66
C PHE A 38 13.59 -2.05 -7.59
N ARG A 39 12.62 -1.12 -7.58
CA ARG A 39 12.61 0.03 -8.50
C ARG A 39 12.37 1.37 -7.84
N PHE A 40 12.18 1.42 -6.51
CA PHE A 40 11.91 2.68 -5.81
C PHE A 40 12.96 3.75 -6.14
N ASN A 41 14.24 3.36 -6.19
CA ASN A 41 15.36 4.26 -6.47
C ASN A 41 15.35 4.87 -7.90
N LYS A 42 14.50 4.37 -8.80
CA LYS A 42 14.35 4.88 -10.18
C LYS A 42 13.17 5.83 -10.35
N LEU A 43 12.43 6.13 -9.28
CA LEU A 43 11.18 6.88 -9.33
C LEU A 43 11.25 8.10 -8.39
N LEU A 44 11.12 9.30 -8.96
CA LEU A 44 11.04 10.58 -8.23
C LEU A 44 12.12 10.71 -7.14
N ALA A 45 11.72 11.04 -5.91
CA ALA A 45 12.62 11.20 -4.77
C ALA A 45 13.26 9.88 -4.28
N GLY A 46 12.91 8.73 -4.86
CA GLY A 46 13.31 7.42 -4.36
C GLY A 46 14.82 7.18 -4.28
N ALA A 47 15.62 7.79 -5.17
CA ALA A 47 17.08 7.70 -5.09
C ALA A 47 17.64 8.23 -3.75
N SER A 48 16.98 9.24 -3.16
CA SER A 48 17.40 9.83 -1.88
C SER A 48 17.21 8.90 -0.68
N TRP A 49 16.43 7.82 -0.82
CA TRP A 49 16.15 6.88 0.28
C TRP A 49 17.03 5.63 0.27
N GLN A 50 18.00 5.54 -0.64
CA GLN A 50 18.93 4.40 -0.70
C GLN A 50 19.78 4.28 0.57
N GLY A 51 20.07 5.39 1.26
CA GLY A 51 20.76 5.34 2.55
C GLY A 51 19.96 4.67 3.67
N GLU A 52 18.63 4.58 3.52
CA GLU A 52 17.72 3.93 4.49
C GLU A 52 17.38 2.49 4.07
N TYR A 53 17.05 2.27 2.79
CA TYR A 53 16.53 0.99 2.31
C TYR A 53 17.58 0.09 1.63
N GLY A 54 18.73 0.67 1.30
CA GLY A 54 19.73 0.07 0.41
C GLY A 54 19.52 0.40 -1.07
N ASN A 55 20.47 0.00 -1.90
CA ASN A 55 20.48 0.17 -3.34
C ASN A 55 20.13 -1.14 -4.06
N PRO A 56 18.93 -1.28 -4.65
CA PRO A 56 18.51 -2.52 -5.32
C PRO A 56 19.29 -2.84 -6.61
N ASP A 57 20.16 -1.95 -7.08
CA ASP A 57 21.08 -2.22 -8.18
C ASP A 57 22.35 -2.96 -7.73
N ILE A 58 22.62 -3.02 -6.42
CA ILE A 58 23.72 -3.79 -5.85
C ILE A 58 23.19 -5.19 -5.52
N PRO A 59 23.76 -6.29 -6.07
CA PRO A 59 23.22 -7.63 -5.90
C PRO A 59 23.08 -8.10 -4.45
N GLU A 60 24.06 -7.75 -3.63
CA GLU A 60 24.05 -8.06 -2.19
C GLU A 60 22.88 -7.37 -1.50
N GLU A 61 22.70 -6.07 -1.75
CA GLU A 61 21.63 -5.30 -1.12
C GLU A 61 20.24 -5.71 -1.62
N ARG A 62 20.15 -5.99 -2.92
CA ARG A 62 18.94 -6.51 -3.53
C ARG A 62 18.47 -7.81 -2.88
N ALA A 63 19.39 -8.65 -2.39
CA ALA A 63 19.04 -9.93 -1.77
C ALA A 63 18.18 -9.73 -0.51
N TRP A 64 18.59 -8.86 0.42
CA TRP A 64 17.76 -8.58 1.61
C TRP A 64 16.54 -7.73 1.27
N ILE A 65 16.62 -6.84 0.27
CA ILE A 65 15.45 -6.09 -0.20
C ILE A 65 14.36 -7.05 -0.71
N ALA A 66 14.73 -8.14 -1.37
CA ALA A 66 13.80 -9.15 -1.86
C ALA A 66 13.00 -9.81 -0.73
N GLU A 67 13.57 -9.90 0.48
CA GLU A 67 12.94 -10.53 1.63
C GLU A 67 11.75 -9.74 2.18
N TYR A 68 11.69 -8.43 1.93
CA TYR A 68 10.62 -7.58 2.44
C TYR A 68 9.84 -6.82 1.35
N SER A 69 10.33 -6.76 0.11
CA SER A 69 9.66 -6.01 -0.97
C SER A 69 8.26 -6.56 -1.27
N PRO A 70 7.19 -5.82 -0.96
CA PRO A 70 5.83 -6.36 -1.04
C PRO A 70 5.47 -6.80 -2.47
N TYR A 71 5.83 -6.01 -3.49
CA TYR A 71 5.52 -6.31 -4.88
C TYR A 71 6.08 -7.65 -5.34
N GLN A 72 7.32 -7.97 -4.96
CA GLN A 72 7.96 -9.24 -5.32
C GLN A 72 7.43 -10.42 -4.50
N ARG A 73 6.90 -10.18 -3.30
CA ARG A 73 6.43 -11.23 -2.38
C ARG A 73 4.96 -11.58 -2.50
N LEU A 74 4.16 -10.77 -3.19
CA LEU A 74 2.78 -11.12 -3.50
C LEU A 74 2.72 -12.44 -4.29
N ALA A 75 1.94 -13.40 -3.79
CA ALA A 75 1.77 -14.71 -4.39
C ALA A 75 0.30 -15.16 -4.36
N ALA A 76 -0.11 -15.93 -5.37
CA ALA A 76 -1.45 -16.50 -5.44
C ALA A 76 -1.67 -17.55 -4.32
N GLY A 77 -2.93 -17.74 -3.94
CA GLY A 77 -3.33 -18.74 -2.94
C GLY A 77 -2.97 -18.36 -1.49
N GLN A 78 -2.43 -17.16 -1.26
CA GLN A 78 -2.19 -16.65 0.09
C GLN A 78 -3.48 -16.09 0.70
N PRO A 79 -3.65 -16.14 2.03
CA PRO A 79 -4.87 -15.68 2.70
C PRO A 79 -4.89 -14.15 2.88
N TYR A 80 -4.56 -13.39 1.82
CA TYR A 80 -4.62 -11.94 1.88
C TYR A 80 -6.06 -11.46 2.10
N PRO A 81 -6.32 -10.55 3.07
CA PRO A 81 -7.61 -9.87 3.12
C PRO A 81 -7.80 -9.00 1.88
N GLU A 82 -9.05 -8.67 1.55
CA GLU A 82 -9.33 -7.58 0.61
C GLU A 82 -8.74 -6.28 1.19
N VAL A 83 -7.78 -5.70 0.51
CA VAL A 83 -7.07 -4.50 0.97
C VAL A 83 -7.63 -3.23 0.34
N PHE A 84 -7.47 -2.10 1.03
CA PHE A 84 -7.74 -0.78 0.48
C PHE A 84 -6.42 -0.04 0.23
N ILE A 85 -6.11 0.22 -1.04
CA ILE A 85 -4.92 0.95 -1.47
C ILE A 85 -5.35 2.31 -1.99
N HIS A 86 -4.67 3.38 -1.57
CA HIS A 86 -4.88 4.68 -2.19
C HIS A 86 -3.62 5.48 -2.41
N THR A 87 -3.69 6.43 -3.35
CA THR A 87 -2.59 7.32 -3.73
C THR A 87 -3.10 8.64 -4.32
N SER A 88 -2.20 9.52 -4.76
CA SER A 88 -2.49 10.71 -5.54
C SER A 88 -1.68 10.74 -6.82
N THR A 89 -2.32 11.06 -7.95
CA THR A 89 -1.67 11.18 -9.27
C THR A 89 -0.53 12.20 -9.26
N LYS A 90 -0.66 13.26 -8.44
CA LYS A 90 0.30 14.37 -8.33
C LYS A 90 1.28 14.21 -7.18
N ASP A 91 1.36 13.03 -6.56
CA ASP A 91 2.39 12.74 -5.56
C ASP A 91 3.77 12.78 -6.25
N ASP A 92 4.51 13.85 -5.97
CA ASP A 92 5.85 14.13 -6.47
C ASP A 92 6.95 13.56 -5.55
N ARG A 93 6.57 12.94 -4.44
CA ARG A 93 7.48 12.31 -3.48
C ARG A 93 7.52 10.80 -3.69
N VAL A 94 6.43 10.10 -3.37
CA VAL A 94 6.30 8.65 -3.57
C VAL A 94 5.50 8.40 -4.84
N HIS A 95 6.16 7.88 -5.86
CA HIS A 95 5.53 7.74 -7.17
C HIS A 95 4.27 6.84 -7.12
N PRO A 96 3.11 7.30 -7.62
CA PRO A 96 1.83 6.56 -7.53
C PRO A 96 1.86 5.21 -8.25
N GLY A 97 2.83 5.02 -9.15
CA GLY A 97 3.12 3.74 -9.79
C GLY A 97 3.35 2.58 -8.80
N HIS A 98 3.82 2.82 -7.57
CA HIS A 98 3.89 1.77 -6.56
C HIS A 98 2.50 1.22 -6.20
N ALA A 99 1.56 2.12 -5.91
CA ALA A 99 0.18 1.77 -5.55
C ALA A 99 -0.54 1.08 -6.72
N ARG A 100 -0.41 1.65 -7.94
CA ARG A 100 -1.00 1.10 -9.17
C ARG A 100 -0.51 -0.31 -9.46
N LYS A 101 0.82 -0.53 -9.37
CA LYS A 101 1.41 -1.86 -9.56
C LYS A 101 0.97 -2.85 -8.48
N ALA A 102 0.83 -2.41 -7.23
CA ALA A 102 0.35 -3.26 -6.14
C ALA A 102 -1.08 -3.74 -6.39
N ALA A 103 -1.99 -2.82 -6.75
CA ALA A 103 -3.38 -3.14 -7.06
C ALA A 103 -3.47 -4.11 -8.25
N ALA A 104 -2.83 -3.78 -9.37
CA ALA A 104 -2.81 -4.64 -10.55
C ALA A 104 -2.26 -6.04 -10.25
N ARG A 105 -1.20 -6.13 -9.43
CA ARG A 105 -0.60 -7.43 -9.06
C ARG A 105 -1.52 -8.27 -8.19
N LEU A 106 -2.26 -7.66 -7.26
CA LEU A 106 -3.26 -8.36 -6.46
C LEU A 106 -4.38 -8.91 -7.34
N GLU A 107 -4.88 -8.11 -8.28
CA GLU A 107 -5.90 -8.53 -9.25
C GLU A 107 -5.40 -9.68 -10.14
N GLU A 108 -4.19 -9.57 -10.68
CA GLU A 108 -3.53 -10.63 -11.47
C GLU A 108 -3.44 -11.96 -10.72
N LEU A 109 -3.26 -11.92 -9.41
CA LEU A 109 -3.15 -13.10 -8.54
C LEU A 109 -4.51 -13.59 -8.03
N GLY A 110 -5.62 -12.95 -8.44
CA GLY A 110 -6.98 -13.34 -8.09
C GLY A 110 -7.47 -12.79 -6.74
N HIS A 111 -6.82 -11.77 -6.19
CA HIS A 111 -7.24 -11.15 -4.93
C HIS A 111 -8.09 -9.90 -5.19
N PRO A 112 -9.22 -9.72 -4.46
CA PRO A 112 -9.98 -8.49 -4.52
C PRO A 112 -9.18 -7.34 -3.89
N VAL A 113 -9.27 -6.16 -4.50
CA VAL A 113 -8.62 -4.94 -4.02
C VAL A 113 -9.53 -3.75 -4.23
N LEU A 114 -9.58 -2.85 -3.25
CA LEU A 114 -10.18 -1.54 -3.40
C LEU A 114 -9.05 -0.55 -3.70
N PHE A 115 -9.17 0.18 -4.81
CA PHE A 115 -8.19 1.18 -5.22
C PHE A 115 -8.84 2.56 -5.34
N TYR A 116 -8.23 3.57 -4.72
CA TYR A 116 -8.62 4.97 -4.87
C TYR A 116 -7.42 5.84 -5.24
N GLU A 117 -7.51 6.56 -6.34
CA GLU A 117 -6.49 7.54 -6.73
C GLU A 117 -7.11 8.92 -6.83
N ASN A 118 -6.62 9.84 -6.00
CA ASN A 118 -6.99 11.24 -6.12
C ASN A 118 -6.19 11.87 -7.26
N THR A 119 -6.86 12.47 -8.25
CA THR A 119 -6.18 13.12 -9.37
C THR A 119 -5.52 14.45 -9.00
N ASP A 120 -5.95 15.04 -7.88
CA ASP A 120 -5.36 16.23 -7.27
C ASP A 120 -4.61 15.90 -5.98
N GLY A 121 -3.95 16.93 -5.42
CA GLY A 121 -3.18 16.84 -4.19
C GLY A 121 -1.70 16.63 -4.44
N GLY A 122 -1.07 15.89 -3.54
CA GLY A 122 0.34 15.52 -3.57
C GLY A 122 0.56 14.42 -2.54
N HIS A 123 1.74 14.36 -1.93
CA HIS A 123 2.05 13.26 -1.01
C HIS A 123 1.12 13.14 0.22
N ALA A 124 0.50 14.24 0.67
CA ALA A 124 -0.51 14.21 1.73
C ALA A 124 -1.87 13.64 1.28
N ALA A 125 -1.98 13.18 0.03
CA ALA A 125 -3.14 12.61 -0.67
C ALA A 125 -4.39 13.52 -0.81
N GLY A 126 -4.50 14.60 -0.04
CA GLY A 126 -5.57 15.59 -0.12
C GLY A 126 -5.09 16.92 -0.71
N ALA A 127 -5.84 17.47 -1.68
CA ALA A 127 -5.59 18.82 -2.22
C ALA A 127 -6.21 19.93 -1.35
N ASN A 128 -7.28 19.61 -0.63
CA ASN A 128 -8.05 20.51 0.21
C ASN A 128 -8.77 19.72 1.31
N LEU A 129 -9.47 20.42 2.22
CA LEU A 129 -10.15 19.80 3.35
C LEU A 129 -11.26 18.81 2.93
N ARG A 130 -11.93 19.04 1.80
CA ARG A 130 -12.98 18.14 1.29
C ARG A 130 -12.39 16.81 0.85
N GLU A 131 -11.28 16.85 0.11
CA GLU A 131 -10.57 15.64 -0.31
C GLU A 131 -9.97 14.88 0.86
N THR A 132 -9.42 15.59 1.86
CA THR A 132 -8.96 14.97 3.11
C THR A 132 -10.11 14.28 3.85
N ALA A 133 -11.26 14.95 3.98
CA ALA A 133 -12.43 14.36 4.63
C ALA A 133 -12.95 13.13 3.87
N ARG A 134 -13.00 13.19 2.52
CA ARG A 134 -13.39 12.07 1.67
C ARG A 134 -12.46 10.87 1.87
N ARG A 135 -11.14 11.09 1.84
CA ARG A 135 -10.14 10.04 2.05
C ARG A 135 -10.32 9.36 3.40
N ILE A 136 -10.40 10.14 4.48
CA ILE A 136 -10.61 9.61 5.84
C ILE A 136 -11.93 8.82 5.90
N ALA A 137 -13.01 9.33 5.30
CA ALA A 137 -14.28 8.63 5.26
C ALA A 137 -14.18 7.27 4.54
N LEU A 138 -13.46 7.19 3.42
CA LEU A 138 -13.22 5.93 2.70
C LEU A 138 -12.43 4.94 3.57
N GLU A 139 -11.33 5.38 4.19
CA GLU A 139 -10.47 4.57 5.05
C GLU A 139 -11.26 3.95 6.21
N TYR A 140 -12.01 4.78 6.95
CA TYR A 140 -12.77 4.31 8.11
C TYR A 140 -14.02 3.52 7.71
N THR A 141 -14.68 3.85 6.60
CA THR A 141 -15.81 3.04 6.09
C THR A 141 -15.35 1.63 5.73
N TYR A 142 -14.21 1.51 5.04
CA TYR A 142 -13.59 0.22 4.74
C TYR A 142 -13.29 -0.54 6.04
N LEU A 143 -12.57 0.07 6.99
CA LEU A 143 -12.21 -0.59 8.24
C LEU A 143 -13.44 -1.03 9.04
N THR A 144 -14.46 -0.19 9.17
CA THR A 144 -15.72 -0.53 9.83
C THR A 144 -16.38 -1.73 9.19
N ARG A 145 -16.51 -1.75 7.84
CA ARG A 145 -17.11 -2.87 7.11
C ARG A 145 -16.35 -4.19 7.28
N ARG A 146 -15.03 -4.13 7.42
CA ARG A 146 -14.17 -5.32 7.56
C ARG A 146 -14.03 -5.81 9.01
N LEU A 147 -14.08 -4.91 9.99
CA LEU A 147 -13.65 -5.19 11.36
C LEU A 147 -14.77 -5.10 12.39
N MET A 148 -15.87 -4.42 12.10
CA MET A 148 -17.01 -4.35 13.02
C MET A 148 -18.04 -5.41 12.63
N ASP A 149 -18.81 -5.86 13.62
CA ASP A 149 -19.98 -6.68 13.34
C ASP A 149 -20.96 -5.84 12.52
N GLN A 150 -21.48 -6.43 11.44
CA GLN A 150 -22.53 -5.74 10.71
C GLN A 150 -23.76 -5.67 11.62
N PRO A 151 -24.46 -4.52 11.66
CA PRO A 151 -25.74 -4.46 12.32
C PRO A 151 -26.60 -5.60 11.77
N ALA A 152 -27.35 -6.28 12.65
CA ALA A 152 -28.34 -7.25 12.21
C ALA A 152 -29.19 -6.57 11.11
N GLN A 153 -29.33 -7.24 9.97
CA GLN A 153 -30.30 -6.79 8.98
C GLN A 153 -31.67 -6.89 9.65
N GLU A 154 -32.29 -5.74 9.92
CA GLU A 154 -33.70 -5.63 10.32
C GLU A 154 -34.61 -6.06 9.16
#